data_AF-A0A318R8W8-F1
#
_entry.id   AF-A0A318R8W8-F1
#
_cell.length_a   1.000
_cell.length_b   1.000
_cell.length_c   1.000
_cell.angle_alpha   90.00
_cell.angle_beta   90.00
_cell.angle_gamma   90.00
#
_symmetry.space_group_name_H-M   'P 1'
#
loop_
_entity.id
_entity.type
_entity.pdbx_description
1 polymer ?
#
loop_
_entity_poly.entity_id
_entity_poly.type
_entity_poly.pdbx_seq_one_letter_code
_entity_poly.pdbx_strand_id
1 'polypeptide(L)' 'MNLEASNGNLYNNADSFAMAFDAAWKDCSLQNEKDLNIEERIQRTFEKIKTHPFLIENPIQSRNIALFRIKLLGLS' A
#
# COMPACT_ATOMS: atom_id res chain seq x y z
N MET A 1 -9.69 -0.51 -25.39
CA MET A 1 -10.32 -1.27 -24.30
C MET A 1 -9.88 -0.63 -23.01
N ASN A 2 -10.83 -0.02 -22.30
CA ASN A 2 -10.60 0.69 -21.05
C ASN A 2 -10.25 -0.37 -20.01
N LEU A 3 -9.02 -0.38 -19.51
CA LEU A 3 -8.64 -1.22 -18.38
C LEU A 3 -9.26 -0.56 -17.15
N GLU A 4 -10.56 -0.79 -16.94
CA GLU A 4 -11.23 -0.53 -15.68
C GLU A 4 -10.51 -1.40 -14.66
N ALA A 5 -9.50 -0.80 -14.03
CA ALA A 5 -8.74 -1.36 -12.93
C ALA A 5 -9.75 -1.98 -12.00
N SER A 6 -9.62 -3.28 -11.76
CA SER A 6 -10.41 -4.09 -10.86
C SER A 6 -10.75 -3.29 -9.61
N ASN A 7 -11.88 -2.60 -9.63
CA ASN A 7 -12.35 -1.74 -8.55
C ASN A 7 -13.05 -2.66 -7.56
N GLY A 8 -12.32 -3.70 -7.11
CA GLY A 8 -12.70 -4.50 -5.96
C GLY A 8 -12.95 -3.50 -4.85
N ASN A 9 -14.22 -3.40 -4.44
CA ASN A 9 -14.73 -2.36 -3.55
C ASN A 9 -13.67 -1.95 -2.51
N LEU A 10 -13.14 -0.73 -2.64
CA LEU A 10 -12.21 -0.18 -1.65
C LEU A 10 -13.04 0.21 -0.45
N TYR A 11 -13.08 -0.66 0.55
CA TYR A 11 -13.83 -0.41 1.78
C TYR A 11 -13.01 0.47 2.72
N ASN A 12 -13.69 1.32 3.48
CA ASN A 12 -13.06 2.09 4.55
C ASN A 12 -12.77 1.20 5.78
N ASN A 13 -11.88 0.22 5.64
CA ASN A 13 -11.41 -0.61 6.74
C ASN A 13 -9.95 -1.02 6.56
N ALA A 14 -9.35 -1.49 7.65
CA ALA A 14 -7.94 -1.87 7.72
C ALA A 14 -7.61 -3.06 6.80
N ASP A 15 -8.51 -4.04 6.66
CA ASP A 15 -8.30 -5.21 5.82
C ASP A 15 -8.23 -4.85 4.33
N SER A 16 -9.18 -4.05 3.85
CA SER A 16 -9.18 -3.52 2.48
C SER A 16 -7.93 -2.69 2.21
N PHE A 17 -7.51 -1.86 3.17
CA PHE A 17 -6.27 -1.11 3.08
C PHE A 17 -5.05 -2.03 2.99
N ALA A 18 -4.96 -3.05 3.84
CA ALA A 18 -3.85 -3.99 3.83
C ALA A 18 -3.73 -4.72 2.49
N MET A 19 -4.86 -5.19 1.94
CA MET A 19 -4.88 -5.83 0.62
C MET A 19 -4.38 -4.89 -0.50
N ALA A 20 -4.85 -3.64 -0.51
CA ALA A 20 -4.41 -2.63 -1.47
C ALA A 20 -2.92 -2.28 -1.29
N PHE A 21 -2.46 -2.17 -0.05
CA PHE A 21 -1.07 -1.91 0.29
C PHE A 21 -0.14 -3.04 -0.19
N ASP A 22 -0.46 -4.30 0.10
CA ASP A 22 0.38 -5.44 -0.31
C ASP A 22 0.49 -5.54 -1.83
N ALA A 23 -0.61 -5.30 -2.56
CA ALA A 23 -0.60 -5.29 -4.01
C ALA A 23 0.32 -4.18 -4.57
N ALA A 24 0.18 -2.96 -4.05
CA ALA A 24 1.00 -1.82 -4.46
C ALA A 24 2.48 -1.98 -4.04
N TRP A 25 2.75 -2.54 -2.86
CA TRP A 25 4.10 -2.81 -2.36
C TRP A 25 4.83 -3.86 -3.20
N LYS A 26 4.12 -4.92 -3.62
CA LYS A 26 4.65 -5.94 -4.53
C LYS A 26 4.97 -5.36 -5.90
N ASP A 27 4.11 -4.49 -6.42
CA ASP A 27 4.36 -3.77 -7.67
C ASP A 27 5.60 -2.87 -7.59
N CYS A 28 5.75 -2.12 -6.48
CA CYS A 28 6.99 -1.38 -6.15
C CYS A 28 8.22 -2.31 -6.13
N SER A 29 8.11 -3.50 -5.51
CA SER A 29 9.22 -4.47 -5.42
C SER A 29 9.72 -4.95 -6.77
N LEU A 30 8.81 -5.15 -7.72
CA LEU A 30 9.10 -5.71 -9.03
C LEU A 30 9.84 -4.72 -9.93
N GLN A 31 9.73 -3.42 -9.65
CA GLN A 31 10.43 -2.37 -10.40
C GLN A 31 11.91 -2.21 -10.01
N ASN A 32 12.48 -3.19 -9.29
CA ASN A 32 13.91 -3.28 -8.96
C ASN A 32 14.43 -2.11 -8.10
N GLU A 33 13.55 -1.58 -7.25
CA GLU A 33 13.83 -0.53 -6.26
C GLU A 33 14.63 -1.07 -5.04
N LYS A 34 15.70 -1.83 -5.30
CA LYS A 34 16.53 -2.48 -4.25
C LYS A 34 17.31 -1.50 -3.37
N ASP A 35 17.46 -0.26 -3.81
CA ASP A 35 18.22 0.79 -3.10
C ASP A 35 17.33 1.81 -2.37
N LEU A 36 16.00 1.66 -2.45
CA LEU A 36 15.09 2.57 -1.78
C LEU A 36 14.92 2.17 -0.31
N ASN A 37 15.16 3.13 0.58
CA ASN A 37 14.84 3.00 1.99
C ASN A 37 13.37 2.61 2.16
N ILE A 38 13.08 1.81 3.19
CA ILE A 38 11.73 1.31 3.49
C ILE A 38 10.72 2.47 3.58
N GLU A 39 11.12 3.60 4.16
CA GLU A 39 10.25 4.79 4.27
C GLU A 39 9.87 5.39 2.91
N GLU A 40 10.84 5.56 2.01
CA GLU A 40 10.58 6.07 0.65
C GLU A 40 9.63 5.13 -0.11
N ARG A 41 9.83 3.83 0.08
CA ARG A 41 8.98 2.82 -0.55
C ARG A 41 7.56 2.81 0.01
N ILE A 42 7.40 3.03 1.32
CA ILE A 42 6.08 3.23 1.95
C ILE A 42 5.40 4.45 1.32
N GLN A 43 6.12 5.55 1.19
CA GLN A 43 5.58 6.79 0.62
C GLN A 43 5.10 6.58 -0.82
N ARG A 44 5.90 5.94 -1.67
CA ARG A 44 5.48 5.61 -3.05
C ARG A 44 4.28 4.65 -3.09
N THR A 45 4.27 3.66 -2.20
CA THR A 45 3.13 2.74 -2.09
C THR A 45 1.87 3.51 -1.71
N PHE A 46 1.96 4.45 -0.77
CA PHE A 46 0.85 5.32 -0.36
C PHE A 46 0.40 6.24 -1.49
N GLU A 47 1.32 6.75 -2.31
CA GLU A 47 0.96 7.53 -3.50
C GLU A 47 0.14 6.72 -4.51
N LYS A 48 0.44 5.42 -4.68
CA LYS A 48 -0.34 4.53 -5.55
C LYS A 48 -1.75 4.26 -5.01
N ILE A 49 -1.91 4.21 -3.68
CA ILE A 49 -3.21 3.95 -3.03
C ILE A 49 -3.81 5.21 -2.38
N LYS A 50 -3.38 6.41 -2.78
CA LYS A 50 -3.79 7.69 -2.15
C LYS A 50 -5.29 7.95 -2.19
N THR A 51 -6.01 7.27 -3.09
CA THR A 51 -7.46 7.34 -3.24
C THR A 51 -8.21 6.36 -2.34
N HIS A 52 -7.50 5.52 -1.57
CA HIS A 52 -8.12 4.56 -0.66
C HIS A 52 -8.80 5.28 0.51
N PRO A 53 -10.09 5.05 0.79
CA PRO A 53 -10.84 5.81 1.79
C PRO A 53 -10.22 5.70 3.19
N PHE A 54 -9.75 4.50 3.57
CA PHE A 54 -9.06 4.29 4.85
C PHE A 54 -7.76 5.11 4.99
N LEU A 55 -7.01 5.33 3.91
CA LEU A 55 -5.80 6.14 3.94
C LEU A 55 -6.13 7.62 4.11
N ILE A 56 -7.21 8.08 3.48
CA ILE A 56 -7.70 9.46 3.58
C ILE A 56 -8.23 9.74 4.99
N GLU A 57 -9.06 8.85 5.53
CA GLU A 57 -9.70 9.04 6.84
C GLU A 57 -8.75 8.74 8.01
N ASN A 58 -7.86 7.77 7.85
CA ASN A 58 -6.99 7.28 8.93
C ASN A 58 -5.51 7.17 8.50
N PRO A 59 -4.84 8.29 8.15
CA PRO A 59 -3.46 8.26 7.63
C PRO A 59 -2.44 7.73 8.65
N ILE A 60 -2.61 8.06 9.93
CA ILE A 60 -1.71 7.60 11.01
C ILE A 60 -1.82 6.07 11.17
N GLN A 61 -3.06 5.55 11.25
CA GLN A 61 -3.28 4.10 11.38
C GLN A 61 -2.84 3.34 10.14
N SER A 62 -3.06 3.92 8.95
CA SER A 62 -2.57 3.37 7.69
C SER A 62 -1.05 3.19 7.69
N ARG A 63 -0.30 4.18 8.21
CA ARG A 63 1.16 4.06 8.38
C ARG A 63 1.55 2.95 9.36
N ASN A 64 0.86 2.84 10.50
CA ASN A 64 1.12 1.78 11.47
C ASN A 64 0.88 0.38 10.87
N ILE A 65 -0.22 0.22 10.12
CA ILE A 65 -0.55 -1.03 9.42
C ILE A 65 0.52 -1.34 8.36
N ALA A 66 0.93 -0.36 7.55
CA ALA A 66 1.97 -0.54 6.55
C ALA A 66 3.29 -1.04 7.16
N LEU A 67 3.76 -0.39 8.24
CA LEU A 67 4.95 -0.80 8.98
C LEU A 67 4.81 -2.22 9.54
N PHE A 68 3.64 -2.54 10.09
CA PHE A 68 3.34 -3.88 10.59
C PHE A 68 3.36 -4.93 9.48
N ARG A 69 2.77 -4.66 8.31
CA ARG A 69 2.80 -5.57 7.15
C ARG A 69 4.22 -5.81 6.65
N ILE A 70 5.04 -4.76 6.54
CA ILE A 70 6.44 -4.89 6.11
C ILE A 70 7.23 -5.78 7.09
N LYS A 71 7.04 -5.56 8.40
CA LYS A 71 7.68 -6.38 9.44
C LYS A 71 7.21 -7.83 9.40
N LEU A 72 5.90 -8.08 9.21
CA LEU A 72 5.33 -9.42 9.11
C LEU A 72 5.84 -10.19 7.88
N LEU A 73 6.02 -9.50 6.76
CA LEU A 73 6.48 -10.12 5.50
C LEU A 73 8.00 -10.32 5.46
N GLY A 74 8.74 -9.89 6.50
CA GLY A 74 10.20 -9.98 6.54
C GLY A 74 10.87 -9.13 5.45
N LEU A 75 10.23 -8.04 5.03
CA LEU A 75 10.71 -7.14 3.98
C LEU A 75 11.53 -5.97 4.55
N SER A 76 12.07 -6.15 5.77
CA SER A 76 12.90 -5.20 6.51
C SER A 76 14.37 -5.58 6.46
#